data_AF-A0A1E3NQM2-F1
#
_entry.id   AF-A0A1E3NQM2-F1
#
_cell.length_a   1.000
_cell.length_b   1.000
_cell.length_c   1.000
_cell.angle_alpha   90.00
_cell.angle_beta   90.00
_cell.angle_gamma   90.00
#
_symmetry.space_group_name_H-M   'P 1'
#
loop_
_entity.id
_entity.type
_entity.pdbx_description
1 polymer ?
#
loop_
_entity_poly.entity_id
_entity_poly.type
_entity_poly.pdbx_seq_one_letter_code
_entity_poly.pdbx_strand_id
1 'polypeptide(L)'
;MSGSIQRGGRSNRGRKDTRKYLQGKQGKTDEIRRALTHRARLRKNYFKLLEREGLDVPQRGTTGNESYDNGKKDVSSGEESVNEYEKTEDGSGKPRKPLSEIDIIKDKVKKHESLTFQERILLKKDRREKDRERKMNKTKEKVESMKLSDLKRQRQTERIQNTKTRKGQPLMGPRINNLLDKIRQDKNK
;
A
#
# COMPACT_ATOMS: atom_id res chain seq x y z
N MET A 1 32.18 13.14 -32.48
CA MET A 1 30.73 12.88 -32.49
C MET A 1 30.50 11.45 -32.01
N SER A 2 30.17 11.26 -30.73
CA SER A 2 29.91 9.93 -30.14
C SER A 2 28.42 9.77 -29.88
N GLY A 3 27.75 8.98 -30.73
CA GLY A 3 26.33 8.67 -30.60
C GLY A 3 26.08 7.67 -29.47
N SER A 4 25.28 8.08 -28.48
CA SER A 4 24.79 7.19 -27.42
C SER A 4 23.68 6.28 -27.96
N ILE A 5 23.91 4.97 -27.96
CA ILE A 5 22.92 3.95 -28.35
C ILE A 5 21.84 3.86 -27.26
N GLN A 6 20.63 4.32 -27.58
CA GLN A 6 19.45 4.15 -26.73
C GLN A 6 18.99 2.68 -26.78
N ARG A 7 19.25 1.92 -25.70
CA ARG A 7 18.71 0.57 -25.54
C ARG A 7 17.21 0.66 -25.24
N GLY A 8 16.39 0.39 -26.26
CA GLY A 8 14.94 0.30 -26.13
C GLY A 8 14.51 -0.72 -25.07
N GLY A 9 13.68 -0.28 -24.12
CA GLY A 9 13.12 -1.11 -23.07
C GLY A 9 12.21 -2.18 -23.65
N ARG A 10 12.61 -3.45 -23.54
CA ARG A 10 11.78 -4.61 -23.88
C ARG A 10 10.54 -4.62 -22.97
N SER A 11 9.36 -4.39 -23.55
CA SER A 11 8.10 -4.49 -22.84
C SER A 11 7.86 -5.95 -22.44
N ASN A 12 7.76 -6.22 -21.14
CA ASN A 12 7.52 -7.53 -20.55
C ASN A 12 6.03 -7.96 -20.74
N ARG A 13 5.59 -8.10 -22.00
CA ARG A 13 4.26 -8.61 -22.34
C ARG A 13 4.30 -10.13 -22.32
N GLY A 14 4.11 -10.74 -21.15
CA GLY A 14 3.98 -12.21 -21.06
C GLY A 14 4.39 -12.82 -19.73
N ARG A 15 5.12 -12.10 -18.87
CA ARG A 15 5.41 -12.61 -17.52
C ARG A 15 4.17 -12.47 -16.64
N LYS A 16 3.59 -13.61 -16.24
CA LYS A 16 2.59 -13.69 -15.17
C LYS A 16 3.20 -13.05 -13.92
N ASP A 17 2.56 -12.01 -13.38
CA ASP A 17 3.05 -11.31 -12.19
C ASP A 17 2.83 -12.20 -10.96
N THR A 18 3.81 -13.05 -10.66
CA THR A 18 3.76 -14.03 -9.57
C THR A 18 3.63 -13.38 -8.19
N ARG A 19 3.91 -12.07 -8.07
CA ARG A 19 3.71 -11.29 -6.83
C ARG A 19 2.27 -11.24 -6.36
N LYS A 20 1.29 -11.47 -7.26
CA LYS A 20 -0.14 -11.49 -6.90
C LYS A 20 -0.52 -12.69 -6.03
N TYR A 21 0.17 -13.82 -6.21
CA TYR A 21 -0.06 -15.03 -5.41
C TYR A 21 0.64 -14.98 -4.04
N LEU A 22 1.57 -14.06 -3.83
CA LEU A 22 2.23 -13.84 -2.54
C LEU A 22 1.34 -13.13 -1.50
N GLN A 23 0.25 -12.47 -1.91
CA GLN A 23 -0.69 -11.78 -1.01
C GLN A 23 -1.80 -12.69 -0.45
N GLY A 24 -1.71 -14.02 -0.63
CA GLY A 24 -2.65 -14.98 -0.05
C GLY A 24 -4.11 -14.78 -0.51
N LYS A 25 -5.06 -14.69 0.44
CA LYS A 25 -6.51 -14.63 0.17
C LYS A 25 -6.92 -13.35 -0.59
N GLN A 26 -6.30 -12.21 -0.27
CA GLN A 26 -6.62 -10.91 -0.89
C GLN A 26 -6.17 -10.85 -2.36
N GLY A 27 -5.00 -11.42 -2.67
CA GLY A 27 -4.50 -11.51 -4.04
C GLY A 27 -5.43 -12.31 -4.96
N LYS A 28 -5.97 -13.43 -4.46
CA LYS A 28 -6.95 -14.26 -5.19
C LYS A 28 -8.27 -13.53 -5.43
N THR A 29 -8.81 -12.82 -4.42
CA THR A 29 -10.06 -12.07 -4.58
C THR A 29 -9.94 -10.96 -5.61
N ASP A 30 -8.81 -10.26 -5.65
CA ASP A 30 -8.59 -9.19 -6.63
C ASP A 30 -8.38 -9.73 -8.05
N GLU A 31 -7.77 -10.90 -8.20
CA GLU A 31 -7.67 -11.59 -9.48
C GLU A 31 -9.05 -12.01 -10.00
N ILE A 32 -9.90 -12.58 -9.13
CA ILE A 32 -11.28 -12.94 -9.47
C ILE A 32 -12.07 -11.71 -9.92
N ARG A 33 -12.03 -10.61 -9.16
CA ARG A 33 -12.69 -9.35 -9.54
C ARG A 33 -12.20 -8.83 -10.88
N ARG A 34 -10.88 -8.89 -11.13
CA ARG A 34 -10.27 -8.46 -12.39
C ARG A 34 -10.71 -9.34 -13.56
N ALA A 35 -10.76 -10.65 -13.38
CA ALA A 35 -11.24 -11.60 -14.37
C ALA A 35 -12.73 -11.40 -14.69
N LEU A 36 -13.57 -11.20 -13.67
CA LEU A 36 -15.00 -10.89 -13.85
C LEU A 36 -15.21 -9.57 -14.60
N THR A 37 -14.46 -8.54 -14.25
CA THR A 37 -14.51 -7.24 -14.95
C THR A 37 -14.06 -7.38 -16.41
N HIS A 38 -13.00 -8.14 -16.67
CA HIS A 38 -12.52 -8.40 -18.02
C HIS A 38 -13.57 -9.17 -18.85
N ARG A 39 -14.17 -10.23 -18.27
CA ARG A 39 -15.25 -10.99 -18.90
C ARG A 39 -16.45 -10.11 -19.24
N ALA A 40 -16.88 -9.24 -18.32
CA ALA A 40 -17.97 -8.30 -18.57
C ALA A 40 -17.66 -7.32 -19.71
N ARG A 41 -16.41 -6.82 -19.79
CA ARG A 41 -15.96 -5.96 -20.88
C ARG A 41 -15.93 -6.69 -22.22
N LEU A 42 -15.40 -7.92 -22.26
CA LEU A 42 -15.42 -8.75 -23.46
C LEU A 42 -16.85 -9.01 -23.94
N ARG A 43 -17.76 -9.36 -23.03
CA ARG A 43 -19.17 -9.56 -23.34
C ARG A 43 -19.82 -8.30 -23.93
N LYS A 44 -19.55 -7.13 -23.35
CA LYS A 44 -20.03 -5.84 -23.87
C LYS A 44 -19.46 -5.55 -25.26
N ASN A 45 -18.17 -5.78 -25.48
CA ASN A 45 -17.54 -5.55 -26.78
C ASN A 45 -18.06 -6.51 -27.85
N TYR A 46 -18.31 -7.76 -27.48
CA TYR A 46 -18.92 -8.77 -28.36
C TYR A 46 -20.32 -8.35 -28.80
N PHE A 47 -21.17 -7.90 -27.87
CA PHE A 47 -22.50 -7.43 -28.23
C PHE A 47 -22.49 -6.19 -29.14
N LYS A 48 -21.58 -5.24 -28.89
CA LYS A 48 -21.37 -4.11 -29.81
C LYS A 48 -20.93 -4.53 -31.21
N LEU A 49 -20.18 -5.62 -31.30
CA LEU A 49 -19.72 -6.16 -32.58
C LEU A 49 -20.88 -6.83 -33.33
N LEU A 50 -21.72 -7.61 -32.63
CA LEU A 50 -22.95 -8.17 -33.19
C LEU A 50 -23.90 -7.07 -33.70
N GLU A 51 -24.12 -6.01 -32.92
CA GLU A 51 -24.92 -4.84 -33.35
C GLU A 51 -24.36 -4.22 -34.64
N ARG A 52 -23.04 -4.13 -34.75
CA ARG A 52 -22.37 -3.56 -35.93
C ARG A 52 -22.45 -4.45 -37.16
N GLU A 53 -22.47 -5.77 -36.97
CA GLU A 53 -22.62 -6.76 -38.04
C GLU A 53 -24.09 -7.01 -38.42
N GLY A 54 -25.04 -6.31 -37.77
CA GLY A 54 -26.47 -6.46 -38.01
C GLY A 54 -27.03 -7.80 -37.51
N LEU A 55 -26.29 -8.49 -36.63
CA LEU A 55 -26.69 -9.76 -36.03
C LEU A 55 -27.49 -9.51 -34.76
N ASP A 56 -28.47 -10.38 -34.51
CA ASP A 56 -29.42 -10.20 -33.41
C ASP A 56 -28.73 -10.35 -32.04
N VAL A 57 -28.92 -9.37 -31.15
CA VAL A 57 -28.34 -9.38 -29.81
C VAL A 57 -29.34 -10.01 -28.85
N PRO A 58 -28.98 -11.05 -28.09
CA PRO A 58 -29.89 -11.66 -27.13
C PRO A 58 -30.32 -10.61 -26.09
N GLN A 59 -31.61 -10.26 -26.12
CA GLN A 59 -32.20 -9.30 -25.17
C GLN A 59 -32.13 -9.84 -23.74
N ARG A 60 -31.90 -8.93 -22.79
CA ARG A 60 -31.87 -9.26 -21.36
C ARG A 60 -33.29 -9.63 -20.89
N GLY A 61 -33.59 -10.92 -20.93
CA GLY A 61 -34.53 -11.59 -20.03
C GLY A 61 -35.91 -11.94 -20.62
N THR A 62 -36.10 -13.23 -20.95
CA THR A 62 -37.43 -13.86 -21.02
C THR A 62 -37.46 -15.34 -20.59
N THR A 63 -36.42 -15.88 -19.94
CA THR A 63 -36.49 -17.27 -19.43
C THR A 63 -36.00 -17.39 -17.98
N GLY A 64 -36.96 -17.56 -17.06
CA GLY A 64 -36.73 -18.23 -15.78
C GLY A 64 -36.74 -17.33 -14.54
N ASN A 65 -37.93 -17.11 -13.98
CA ASN A 65 -38.13 -16.78 -12.57
C ASN A 65 -37.55 -17.88 -11.66
N GLU A 66 -36.67 -17.53 -10.73
CA GLU A 66 -36.76 -18.06 -9.36
C GLU A 66 -36.74 -16.86 -8.43
N SER A 67 -37.92 -16.60 -7.86
CA SER A 67 -38.13 -15.65 -6.78
C SER A 67 -37.57 -16.24 -5.48
N TYR A 68 -36.55 -15.61 -4.93
CA TYR A 68 -36.44 -15.52 -3.48
C TYR A 68 -36.69 -14.07 -3.10
N ASP A 69 -37.94 -13.85 -2.72
CA ASP A 69 -38.35 -12.80 -1.80
C ASP A 69 -37.48 -12.89 -0.55
N ASN A 70 -36.81 -11.78 -0.21
CA ASN A 70 -36.53 -11.46 1.17
C ASN A 70 -36.21 -9.96 1.29
N GLY A 71 -37.28 -9.20 1.55
CA GLY A 71 -37.33 -8.46 2.80
C GLY A 71 -36.51 -7.19 2.86
N LYS A 72 -37.09 -6.12 2.33
CA LYS A 72 -36.90 -4.77 2.84
C LYS A 72 -37.40 -4.75 4.31
N LYS A 73 -36.48 -4.69 5.27
CA LYS A 73 -36.76 -4.33 6.67
C LYS A 73 -35.89 -3.13 7.04
N ASP A 74 -36.53 -1.97 7.05
CA ASP A 74 -36.12 -0.84 7.87
C ASP A 74 -36.30 -1.25 9.35
N VAL A 75 -35.20 -1.42 10.08
CA VAL A 75 -35.20 -1.31 11.55
C VAL A 75 -33.94 -0.57 11.98
N SER A 76 -34.21 0.64 12.45
CA SER A 76 -33.42 1.48 13.33
C SER A 76 -33.20 0.80 14.69
N SER A 77 -31.95 0.67 15.12
CA SER A 77 -31.43 0.63 16.51
C SER A 77 -30.01 0.07 16.42
N GLY A 78 -28.93 0.85 16.51
CA GLY A 78 -28.54 1.65 17.67
C GLY A 78 -27.17 1.12 18.10
N GLU A 79 -26.27 2.05 18.48
CA GLU A 79 -24.97 1.81 19.14
C GLU A 79 -23.80 1.48 18.18
N GLU A 80 -22.69 2.22 18.11
CA GLU A 80 -22.17 3.32 18.93
C GLU A 80 -21.38 4.30 18.05
N SER A 81 -21.79 5.55 18.17
CA SER A 81 -21.07 6.72 17.69
C SER A 81 -19.90 6.98 18.64
N VAL A 82 -18.69 6.63 18.22
CA VAL A 82 -17.47 7.31 18.69
C VAL A 82 -16.86 8.06 17.51
N ASN A 83 -17.61 9.07 17.05
CA ASN A 83 -16.97 10.22 16.44
C ASN A 83 -16.47 11.07 17.61
N GLU A 84 -15.19 10.91 17.92
CA GLU A 84 -14.46 11.84 18.77
C GLU A 84 -14.32 13.17 18.00
N TYR A 85 -15.40 13.95 18.05
CA TYR A 85 -15.36 15.39 17.88
C TYR A 85 -14.76 15.96 19.15
N GLU A 86 -13.44 16.11 19.18
CA GLU A 86 -12.87 17.24 19.90
C GLU A 86 -13.23 18.52 19.14
N LYS A 87 -14.48 18.95 19.32
CA LYS A 87 -14.88 20.34 19.13
C LYS A 87 -14.61 21.02 20.47
N THR A 88 -13.34 21.32 20.74
CA THR A 88 -13.03 22.38 21.68
C THR A 88 -13.56 23.67 21.07
N GLU A 89 -14.73 24.10 21.52
CA GLU A 89 -15.17 25.49 21.39
C GLU A 89 -14.32 26.34 22.33
N ASP A 90 -13.02 26.40 22.05
CA ASP A 90 -12.20 27.46 22.59
C ASP A 90 -12.56 28.69 21.76
N GLY A 91 -13.40 29.54 22.36
CA GLY A 91 -13.68 30.92 21.95
C GLY A 91 -12.42 31.80 21.95
N SER A 92 -11.35 31.34 21.32
CA SER A 92 -10.21 32.15 20.95
C SER A 92 -10.47 32.65 19.53
N GLY A 93 -10.86 33.92 19.43
CA GLY A 93 -10.99 34.67 18.17
C GLY A 93 -9.65 34.85 17.46
N LYS A 94 -8.96 33.76 17.15
CA LYS A 94 -7.76 33.77 16.32
C LYS A 94 -8.21 33.82 14.86
N PRO A 95 -7.72 34.78 14.06
CA PRO A 95 -8.07 34.88 12.66
C PRO A 95 -7.70 33.56 11.96
N ARG A 96 -8.70 32.91 11.36
CA ARG A 96 -8.49 31.67 10.58
C ARG A 96 -7.55 32.00 9.41
N LYS A 97 -6.41 31.33 9.37
CA LYS A 97 -5.47 31.43 8.24
C LYS A 97 -6.21 31.06 6.94
N PRO A 98 -5.94 31.76 5.83
CA PRO A 98 -6.57 31.42 4.56
C PRO A 98 -6.23 29.97 4.20
N LEU A 99 -7.26 29.19 3.83
CA LEU A 99 -7.10 27.80 3.39
C LEU A 99 -6.19 27.74 2.17
N SER A 100 -5.36 26.71 2.09
CA SER A 100 -4.54 26.49 0.90
C SER A 100 -5.45 26.19 -0.30
N GLU A 101 -5.02 26.61 -1.49
CA GLU A 101 -5.77 26.40 -2.73
C GLU A 101 -6.10 24.92 -2.97
N ILE A 102 -5.20 24.02 -2.57
CA ILE A 102 -5.39 22.56 -2.66
C ILE A 102 -6.52 22.08 -1.74
N ASP A 103 -6.67 22.68 -0.56
CA ASP A 103 -7.70 22.25 0.41
C ASP A 103 -9.08 22.70 -0.02
N ILE A 104 -9.18 23.91 -0.60
CA ILE A 104 -10.40 24.40 -1.26
C ILE A 104 -10.81 23.42 -2.37
N ILE A 105 -9.87 23.01 -3.22
CA ILE A 105 -10.10 22.03 -4.30
C ILE A 105 -10.59 20.68 -3.75
N LYS A 106 -10.00 20.18 -2.65
CA LYS A 106 -10.43 18.91 -2.02
C LYS A 106 -11.86 19.01 -1.49
N ASP A 107 -12.25 20.14 -0.93
CA ASP A 107 -13.61 20.33 -0.43
C ASP A 107 -14.64 20.39 -1.56
N LYS A 108 -14.31 21.00 -2.71
CA LYS A 108 -15.12 20.90 -3.94
C LYS A 108 -15.32 19.45 -4.39
N VAL A 109 -14.25 18.63 -4.36
CA VAL A 109 -14.34 17.19 -4.68
C VAL A 109 -15.28 16.46 -3.74
N LYS A 110 -15.21 16.73 -2.42
CA LYS A 110 -16.12 16.11 -1.43
C LYS A 110 -17.57 16.51 -1.65
N LYS A 111 -17.82 17.75 -2.06
CA LYS A 111 -19.14 18.26 -2.43
C LYS A 111 -19.62 17.81 -3.82
N HIS A 112 -18.83 16.99 -4.52
CA HIS A 112 -19.11 16.51 -5.87
C HIS A 112 -19.27 17.63 -6.92
N GLU A 113 -18.59 18.77 -6.72
CA GLU A 113 -18.58 19.87 -7.68
C GLU A 113 -17.69 19.57 -8.89
N SER A 114 -18.03 20.13 -10.05
CA SER A 114 -17.23 19.96 -11.27
C SER A 114 -15.92 20.74 -11.19
N LEU A 115 -14.79 20.03 -11.31
CA LEU A 115 -13.47 20.65 -11.26
C LEU A 115 -13.01 21.16 -12.63
N THR A 116 -12.39 22.33 -12.61
CA THR A 116 -11.67 22.88 -13.75
C THR A 116 -10.47 22.00 -14.11
N PHE A 117 -9.93 22.20 -15.32
CA PHE A 117 -8.77 21.45 -15.79
C PHE A 117 -7.52 21.72 -14.93
N GLN A 118 -7.31 22.98 -14.56
CA GLN A 118 -6.16 23.40 -13.75
C GLN A 118 -6.21 22.78 -12.35
N GLU A 119 -7.37 22.82 -11.68
CA GLU A 119 -7.57 22.21 -10.37
C GLU A 119 -7.32 20.69 -10.41
N ARG A 120 -7.74 20.01 -11.50
CA ARG A 120 -7.45 18.58 -11.69
C ARG A 120 -5.96 18.28 -11.83
N ILE A 121 -5.19 19.15 -12.51
CA ILE A 121 -3.74 19.03 -12.60
C ILE A 121 -3.09 19.18 -11.23
N LEU A 122 -3.50 20.20 -10.46
CA LEU A 122 -2.98 20.46 -9.12
C LEU A 122 -3.27 19.27 -8.19
N LEU A 123 -4.50 18.76 -8.19
CA LEU A 123 -4.89 17.61 -7.39
C LEU A 123 -4.09 16.35 -7.78
N LYS A 124 -3.82 16.15 -9.07
CA LYS A 124 -2.98 15.04 -9.56
C LYS A 124 -1.52 15.19 -9.11
N LYS A 125 -1.00 16.42 -9.04
CA LYS A 125 0.35 16.72 -8.55
C LYS A 125 0.47 16.44 -7.06
N ASP A 126 -0.47 16.94 -6.24
CA ASP A 126 -0.55 16.70 -4.79
C ASP A 126 -0.60 15.20 -4.46
N ARG A 127 -1.43 14.44 -5.18
CA ARG A 127 -1.50 12.97 -5.00
C ARG A 127 -0.15 12.30 -5.27
N ARG A 128 0.54 12.70 -6.34
CA ARG A 128 1.88 12.15 -6.67
C ARG A 128 2.93 12.52 -5.62
N GLU A 129 2.86 13.73 -5.08
CA GLU A 129 3.77 14.20 -4.04
C GLU A 129 3.56 13.45 -2.73
N LYS A 130 2.31 13.30 -2.27
CA LYS A 130 1.97 12.48 -1.12
C LYS A 130 2.38 11.03 -1.29
N ASP A 131 2.21 10.46 -2.48
CA ASP A 131 2.66 9.09 -2.75
C ASP A 131 4.19 8.96 -2.69
N ARG A 132 4.94 9.98 -3.12
CA ARG A 132 6.41 10.03 -2.97
C ARG A 132 6.79 10.15 -1.50
N GLU A 133 6.16 11.05 -0.77
CA GLU A 133 6.40 11.28 0.65
C GLU A 133 6.12 10.02 1.47
N ARG A 134 4.98 9.36 1.25
CA ARG A 134 4.64 8.07 1.90
C ARG A 134 5.70 7.00 1.64
N LYS A 135 6.25 6.93 0.42
CA LYS A 135 7.33 5.97 0.09
C LYS A 135 8.64 6.33 0.78
N MET A 136 8.99 7.61 0.82
CA MET A 136 10.17 8.11 1.51
C MET A 136 10.07 7.85 3.01
N ASN A 137 8.94 8.19 3.64
CA ASN A 137 8.69 7.97 5.06
C ASN A 137 8.72 6.48 5.42
N LYS A 138 8.08 5.62 4.62
CA LYS A 138 8.17 4.17 4.80
C LYS A 138 9.62 3.64 4.72
N THR A 139 10.47 4.27 3.92
CA THR A 139 11.89 3.91 3.83
C THR A 139 12.65 4.40 5.06
N LYS A 140 12.40 5.64 5.50
CA LYS A 140 12.99 6.21 6.73
C LYS A 140 12.62 5.39 7.96
N GLU A 141 11.33 5.08 8.16
CA GLU A 141 10.83 4.25 9.26
C GLU A 141 11.51 2.88 9.29
N LYS A 142 11.70 2.23 8.12
CA LYS A 142 12.43 0.97 8.02
C LYS A 142 13.87 1.12 8.46
N VAL A 143 14.58 2.14 7.97
CA VAL A 143 15.97 2.40 8.35
C VAL A 143 16.08 2.67 9.85
N GLU A 144 15.17 3.44 10.42
CA GLU A 144 15.13 3.70 11.86
C GLU A 144 14.85 2.43 12.67
N SER A 145 13.90 1.60 12.24
CA SER A 145 13.61 0.33 12.92
C SER A 145 14.79 -0.67 12.88
N MET A 146 15.54 -0.69 11.78
CA MET A 146 16.78 -1.47 11.68
C MET A 146 17.83 -0.93 12.65
N LYS A 147 18.08 0.39 12.65
CA LYS A 147 19.02 1.03 13.59
C LYS A 147 18.69 0.75 15.04
N LEU A 148 17.41 0.83 15.42
CA LEU A 148 16.97 0.52 16.78
C LEU A 148 17.19 -0.95 17.14
N SER A 149 16.91 -1.86 16.20
CA SER A 149 17.16 -3.30 16.39
C SER A 149 18.65 -3.62 16.52
N ASP A 150 19.49 -2.99 15.69
CA ASP A 150 20.95 -3.14 15.73
C ASP A 150 21.50 -2.63 17.06
N LEU A 151 21.04 -1.48 17.53
CA LEU A 151 21.45 -0.90 18.81
C LEU A 151 21.02 -1.77 19.99
N LYS A 152 19.83 -2.39 19.94
CA LYS A 152 19.40 -3.38 20.93
C LYS A 152 20.31 -4.61 20.93
N ARG A 153 20.64 -5.13 19.75
CA ARG A 153 21.54 -6.27 19.59
C ARG A 153 22.93 -5.95 20.13
N GLN A 154 23.47 -4.77 19.82
CA GLN A 154 24.76 -4.30 20.32
C GLN A 154 24.79 -4.24 21.85
N ARG A 155 23.78 -3.64 22.48
CA ARG A 155 23.65 -3.61 23.94
C ARG A 155 23.57 -5.02 24.54
N GLN A 156 22.86 -5.93 23.89
CA GLN A 156 22.78 -7.31 24.35
C GLN A 156 24.13 -8.04 24.22
N THR A 157 24.84 -7.83 23.10
CA THR A 157 26.18 -8.40 22.90
C THR A 157 27.18 -7.83 23.90
N GLU A 158 27.16 -6.53 24.18
CA GLU A 158 28.02 -5.88 25.18
C GLU A 158 27.76 -6.44 26.59
N ARG A 159 26.48 -6.63 26.96
CA ARG A 159 26.12 -7.27 28.23
C ARG A 159 26.71 -8.68 28.33
N ILE A 160 26.58 -9.48 27.28
CA ILE A 160 27.12 -10.84 27.26
C ILE A 160 28.66 -10.84 27.27
N GLN A 161 29.30 -9.90 26.57
CA GLN A 161 30.75 -9.73 26.57
C GLN A 161 31.31 -9.36 27.94
N ASN A 162 30.62 -8.48 28.67
CA ASN A 162 31.08 -7.99 29.97
C ASN A 162 30.71 -8.93 31.14
N THR A 163 29.77 -9.85 30.94
CA THR A 163 29.36 -10.80 31.98
C THR A 163 30.40 -11.90 32.18
N LYS A 164 30.69 -12.17 33.47
CA LYS A 164 31.66 -13.18 33.91
C LYS A 164 30.93 -14.26 34.71
N THR A 165 31.48 -15.47 34.67
CA THR A 165 31.05 -16.58 35.51
C THR A 165 31.42 -16.34 36.98
N ARG A 166 30.90 -17.18 37.89
CA ARG A 166 31.21 -17.10 39.34
C ARG A 166 32.72 -17.11 39.65
N LYS A 167 33.53 -17.74 38.79
CA LYS A 167 35.00 -17.81 38.92
C LYS A 167 35.74 -16.68 38.18
N GLY A 168 35.03 -15.67 37.67
CA GLY A 168 35.62 -14.53 36.96
C GLY A 168 35.98 -14.78 35.49
N GLN A 169 35.78 -16.00 34.97
CA GLN A 169 36.02 -16.31 33.56
C GLN A 169 34.92 -15.68 32.68
N PRO A 170 35.25 -15.19 31.47
CA PRO A 170 34.24 -14.71 30.53
C PRO A 170 33.25 -15.83 30.17
N LEU A 171 32.01 -15.45 29.88
CA LEU A 171 31.00 -16.40 29.41
C LEU A 171 31.44 -17.12 28.12
N MET A 172 30.82 -18.27 27.83
CA MET A 172 31.19 -19.12 26.68
C MET A 172 31.19 -18.37 25.35
N GLY A 173 30.19 -17.51 25.06
CA GLY A 173 30.11 -16.79 23.78
C GLY A 173 31.37 -15.94 23.49
N PRO A 174 31.71 -14.96 24.34
CA PRO A 174 32.94 -14.17 24.21
C PRO A 174 34.20 -15.03 24.23
N ARG A 175 34.23 -16.07 25.09
CA ARG A 175 35.36 -16.99 25.19
C ARG A 175 35.61 -17.76 23.89
N ILE A 176 34.56 -18.19 23.20
CA ILE A 176 34.65 -18.88 21.90
C ILE A 176 35.19 -17.92 20.82
N ASN A 177 34.68 -16.68 20.75
CA ASN A 177 35.17 -15.71 19.76
C ASN A 177 36.67 -15.46 19.92
N ASN A 178 37.15 -15.27 21.16
CA ASN A 178 38.58 -15.12 21.44
C ASN A 178 39.40 -16.35 21.01
N LEU A 179 38.85 -17.56 21.15
CA LEU A 179 39.51 -18.79 20.71
C LEU A 179 39.57 -18.85 19.17
N LEU A 180 38.49 -18.50 18.49
CA LEU A 180 38.42 -18.45 17.03
C LEU A 180 39.37 -17.42 16.44
N ASP A 181 39.47 -16.24 17.04
CA ASP A 181 40.38 -15.18 16.60
C ASP A 181 41.85 -15.60 16.76
N LYS A 182 42.19 -16.29 17.86
CA LYS A 182 43.53 -16.91 18.04
C LYS A 182 43.82 -17.94 16.96
N ILE A 183 42.89 -18.86 16.70
CA ILE A 183 43.05 -19.87 15.63
C ILE A 183 43.25 -19.21 14.26
N ARG A 184 42.55 -18.09 13.98
CA ARG A 184 42.75 -17.34 12.72
C ARG A 184 44.12 -16.68 12.63
N GLN A 185 44.62 -16.12 13.74
CA GLN A 185 45.96 -15.52 13.79
C GLN A 185 47.05 -16.58 13.60
N ASP A 186 46.90 -17.75 14.23
CA ASP A 186 47.86 -18.85 14.12
C ASP A 186 47.87 -19.48 12.72
N LYS A 187 46.73 -19.52 12.02
CA LYS A 187 46.64 -20.00 10.63
C LYS A 187 47.27 -19.08 9.59
N ASN A 188 47.44 -17.80 9.92
CA ASN A 188 48.01 -16.78 9.03
C ASN A 188 49.49 -16.51 9.32
N LYS A 189 50.07 -17.21 10.31
CA LYS A 189 51.51 -17.26 10.57
C LYS A 189 52.12 -18.46 9.85
#